data_AF-A0A0J9HJI5-F1
#
_entry.id   AF-A0A0J9HJI5-F1
#
_cell.length_a   1.000
_cell.length_b   1.000
_cell.length_c   1.000
_cell.angle_alpha   90.00
_cell.angle_beta   90.00
_cell.angle_gamma   90.00
#
_symmetry.space_group_name_H-M   'P 1'
#
loop_
_entity.id
_entity.type
_entity.pdbx_description
1 polymer ?
#
loop_
_entity_poly.entity_id
_entity_poly.type
_entity_poly.pdbx_seq_one_letter_code
_entity_poly.pdbx_strand_id
1 'polypeptide(L)' 'YAKNKKISDFINLDKPDIFSELEESLKPECSDEVTAEVKIVYNIKITVWKIKYMKYKKLNEGMTKIQDVI' A
#
# COMPACT_ATOMS: atom_id res chain seq x y z
N TYR A 1 -9.85 -17.49 -33.47
CA TYR A 1 -11.10 -17.09 -32.78
C TYR A 1 -10.77 -16.93 -31.29
N ALA A 2 -10.35 -15.74 -30.86
CA ALA A 2 -9.97 -15.48 -29.47
C ALA A 2 -10.86 -14.34 -28.95
N LYS A 3 -12.09 -14.66 -28.54
CA LYS A 3 -13.08 -13.60 -28.25
C LYS A 3 -13.75 -13.62 -26.89
N ASN A 4 -13.48 -14.58 -26.01
CA ASN A 4 -14.10 -14.64 -24.68
C ASN A 4 -13.09 -15.05 -23.59
N LYS A 5 -11.96 -14.35 -23.45
CA LYS A 5 -11.15 -14.51 -22.24
C LYS A 5 -11.61 -13.49 -21.20
N LYS A 6 -12.04 -13.96 -20.03
CA LYS A 6 -12.41 -13.11 -18.90
C LYS A 6 -11.15 -12.68 -18.15
N ILE A 7 -11.19 -11.55 -17.46
CA ILE A 7 -10.07 -11.08 -16.62
C ILE A 7 -9.69 -12.13 -15.56
N SER A 8 -10.67 -12.89 -15.06
CA SER A 8 -10.48 -14.04 -14.17
C SER A 8 -9.59 -15.15 -14.76
N ASP A 9 -9.45 -15.22 -16.08
CA ASP A 9 -8.60 -16.23 -16.75
C ASP A 9 -7.11 -15.88 -16.63
N PHE A 10 -6.80 -14.64 -16.23
CA PHE A 10 -5.44 -14.13 -16.11
C PHE A 10 -5.06 -13.79 -14.65
N ILE A 11 -6.05 -13.49 -13.81
CA ILE A 11 -5.84 -13.05 -12.42
C ILE A 11 -6.72 -13.91 -11.51
N ASN A 12 -6.11 -14.57 -10.53
CA ASN A 12 -6.84 -15.34 -9.53
C ASN A 12 -7.39 -14.40 -8.44
N LEU A 13 -8.66 -14.00 -8.56
CA LEU A 13 -9.36 -13.16 -7.58
C LEU A 13 -9.62 -13.88 -6.25
N ASP A 14 -9.61 -15.22 -6.24
CA ASP A 14 -9.72 -16.03 -5.02
C ASP A 14 -8.39 -16.13 -4.25
N LYS A 15 -7.30 -15.60 -4.82
CA LYS A 15 -6.01 -15.47 -4.13
C LYS A 15 -5.92 -14.07 -3.52
N PRO A 16 -6.13 -13.93 -2.19
CA PRO A 16 -6.24 -12.62 -1.53
C PRO A 16 -4.91 -11.83 -1.48
N ASP A 17 -3.81 -12.45 -1.89
CA ASP A 17 -2.44 -11.95 -1.68
C ASP A 17 -1.98 -10.89 -2.70
N ILE A 18 -2.86 -10.45 -3.61
CA ILE A 18 -2.56 -9.34 -4.54
C ILE A 18 -2.76 -7.99 -3.85
N PHE A 19 -3.58 -7.96 -2.79
CA PHE A 19 -3.98 -6.74 -2.07
C PHE A 19 -3.38 -6.63 -0.66
N SER A 20 -2.58 -7.59 -0.22
CA SER A 20 -1.84 -7.52 1.05
C SER A 20 -0.81 -6.36 1.05
N GLU A 21 -0.30 -5.95 -0.12
CA GLU A 21 0.49 -4.71 -0.28
C GLU A 21 -0.38 -3.42 -0.24
N LEU A 22 -1.71 -3.55 -0.29
CA LEU A 22 -2.66 -2.46 -0.25
C LEU A 22 -3.19 -2.17 1.15
N GLU A 23 -2.76 -2.89 2.18
CA GLU A 23 -3.06 -2.45 3.54
C GLU A 23 -2.31 -1.15 3.86
N GLU A 24 -3.06 -0.17 4.36
CA GLU A 24 -2.47 1.08 4.84
C GLU A 24 -1.52 0.76 6.00
N SER A 25 -0.24 1.09 5.84
CA SER A 25 0.71 0.94 6.93
C SER A 25 0.37 1.92 8.06
N LEU A 26 0.42 1.47 9.31
CA LEU A 26 0.22 2.35 10.47
C LEU A 26 1.38 3.32 10.66
N LYS A 27 1.06 4.57 10.97
CA LYS A 27 2.06 5.59 11.30
C LYS A 27 2.78 5.18 12.59
N PRO A 28 4.12 5.23 12.64
CA PRO A 28 4.84 4.92 13.86
C PRO A 28 4.52 5.94 14.95
N GLU A 29 4.42 5.47 16.19
CA GLU A 29 4.23 6.30 17.37
C GLU A 29 5.52 7.04 17.73
N CYS A 30 5.36 8.26 18.24
CA CYS A 30 6.45 9.01 18.82
C CYS A 30 6.59 8.61 20.29
N SER A 31 7.79 8.19 20.70
CA SER A 31 8.09 8.00 22.12
C SER A 31 8.15 9.35 22.83
N ASP A 32 7.70 9.41 24.08
CA ASP A 32 7.82 10.59 24.96
C ASP A 32 9.27 10.85 25.41
N GLU A 33 10.16 9.89 25.15
CA GLU A 33 11.56 9.94 25.54
C GLU A 33 12.35 10.93 24.67
N VAL A 34 12.86 12.01 25.29
CA VAL A 34 13.48 13.15 24.59
C VAL A 34 14.99 12.94 24.38
N THR A 35 15.41 11.73 23.99
CA THR A 35 16.81 11.48 23.62
C THR A 35 17.04 11.70 22.12
N ALA A 36 18.26 12.11 21.76
CA ALA A 36 18.64 12.32 20.36
C ALA A 36 18.53 11.02 19.53
N GLU A 37 18.87 9.88 20.13
CA GLU A 37 18.78 8.56 19.50
C GLU A 37 17.33 8.16 19.21
N VAL A 38 16.43 8.33 20.18
CA VAL A 38 15.00 8.05 19.99
C VAL A 38 14.42 8.93 18.88
N LYS A 39 14.82 10.20 18.81
CA LYS A 39 14.42 11.11 17.74
C LYS A 39 14.93 10.66 16.36
N ILE A 40 16.17 10.19 16.26
CA ILE A 40 16.73 9.65 15.02
C ILE A 40 15.98 8.38 14.59
N VAL A 41 15.75 7.45 15.51
CA VAL A 41 15.00 6.21 15.25
C VAL A 41 13.58 6.52 14.76
N TYR A 42 12.88 7.44 15.42
CA TYR A 42 11.55 7.87 15.00
C TYR A 42 11.56 8.51 13.60
N ASN A 43 12.54 9.39 13.31
CA ASN A 43 12.66 10.01 12.00
C ASN A 43 12.90 8.99 10.87
N ILE A 44 13.70 7.95 11.13
CA ILE A 44 13.90 6.84 10.19
C ILE A 44 12.58 6.09 9.98
N LYS A 45 11.89 5.69 11.06
CA LYS A 45 10.59 4.99 10.98
C LYS A 45 9.55 5.80 10.21
N ILE A 46 9.43 7.10 10.47
CA ILE A 46 8.51 8.00 9.76
C ILE A 46 8.86 8.11 8.29
N THR A 47 10.15 8.16 7.95
CA THR A 47 10.60 8.27 6.55
C THR A 47 10.24 7.02 5.77
N VAL A 48 10.50 5.83 6.34
CA VAL A 48 10.10 4.54 5.75
C VAL A 48 8.58 4.47 5.59
N TRP A 49 7.83 4.87 6.62
CA TRP A 49 6.37 4.91 6.58
C TRP A 49 5.85 5.83 5.47
N LYS A 50 6.39 7.05 5.33
CA LYS A 50 6.00 7.99 4.26
C LYS A 50 6.21 7.40 2.86
N ILE A 51 7.31 6.68 2.63
CA ILE A 51 7.57 6.02 1.34
C ILE A 51 6.53 4.95 1.05
N LYS A 52 6.21 4.10 2.05
CA LYS A 52 5.17 3.08 1.93
C LYS A 52 3.79 3.70 1.67
N TYR A 53 3.42 4.72 2.44
CA TYR A 53 2.16 5.44 2.30
C TYR A 53 2.01 6.11 0.92
N MET A 54 3.08 6.71 0.38
CA MET A 54 3.05 7.27 -0.97
C MET A 54 2.83 6.21 -2.06
N LYS A 55 3.43 5.02 -1.92
CA LYS A 55 3.18 3.90 -2.84
C LYS A 55 1.74 3.42 -2.75
N TYR A 56 1.24 3.20 -1.54
CA TYR A 56 -0.17 2.85 -1.28
C TYR A 56 -1.13 3.84 -1.93
N LYS A 57 -0.95 5.15 -1.70
CA LYS A 57 -1.82 6.19 -2.26
C LYS A 57 -1.88 6.15 -3.80
N LYS A 58 -0.74 6.00 -4.47
CA LYS A 58 -0.66 5.90 -5.94
C LYS A 58 -1.41 4.68 -6.47
N LEU A 59 -1.24 3.55 -5.80
CA LEU A 59 -1.89 2.29 -6.14
C LEU A 59 -3.42 2.38 -5.93
N ASN A 60 -3.85 2.90 -4.78
CA ASN A 60 -5.26 3.10 -4.46
C ASN A 60 -5.94 4.05 -5.46
N GLU A 61 -5.27 5.14 -5.84
CA GLU A 61 -5.78 6.05 -6.88
C GLU A 61 -5.94 5.33 -8.23
N GLY A 62 -4.99 4.46 -8.61
CA GLY A 62 -5.10 3.64 -9.82
C GLY A 62 -6.27 2.64 -9.75
N MET A 63 -6.46 2.00 -8.61
CA MET A 63 -7.58 1.08 -8.36
C MET A 63 -8.93 1.77 -8.45
N THR A 64 -9.11 2.92 -7.80
CA THR A 64 -10.36 3.70 -7.89
C THR A 64 -10.69 4.05 -9.34
N LYS A 65 -9.71 4.49 -10.13
CA LYS A 65 -9.92 4.80 -11.56
C LYS A 65 -10.32 3.58 -12.38
N ILE A 66 -9.82 2.39 -12.05
CA ILE A 66 -10.22 1.15 -12.71
C ILE A 66 -11.66 0.78 -12.33
N GLN A 67 -12.03 0.92 -11.06
CA GLN A 67 -13.41 0.68 -10.59
C GLN A 67 -14.42 1.63 -11.24
N ASP A 68 -14.07 2.89 -11.45
CA ASP A 68 -14.95 3.86 -12.12
C ASP A 68 -15.21 3.52 -13.61
N VAL A 69 -14.37 2.69 -14.22
CA VAL A 69 -14.43 2.34 -15.66
C VAL A 69 -15.13 1.00 -15.91
N ILE A 70 -15.21 0.11 -14.91
CA ILE A 70 -15.79 -1.25 -15.03
C ILE A 70 -17.23 -1.25 -14.51
#